data_AF-A0A5N6P0J4-F1
#
_entry.id   AF-A0A5N6P0J4-F1
#
_cell.length_a   1.000
_cell.length_b   1.000
_cell.length_c   1.000
_cell.angle_alpha   90.00
_cell.angle_beta   90.00
_cell.angle_gamma   90.00
#
_symmetry.space_group_name_H-M   'P 1'
#
loop_
_entity.id
_entity.type
_entity.pdbx_description
1 polymer ?
#
loop_
_entity_poly.entity_id
_entity_poly.type
_entity_poly.pdbx_seq_one_letter_code
_entity_poly.pdbx_strand_id
1 'polypeptide(L)'
;MAILDQIFLLVLVSFSCFRRSETARPEHWFSGVTAAAAVAEYQMITVDQSGEGNYTTIQSAIDAIPSGNMQWICIYVKTGTYNEQVKIPYDKPMIYLKGGGKRKTYVVWSSHKSIETDATFISEADEVVVKSISFINSYNYPLGSNKNPIMPAVAAKISGDKSAFYRCGFMGVQDTLWDDAGRHYFKLCSIRGAVDFIMGSAQSIYERCTLSVIAGFLSPQPGFITAQSRDAANDPNGFVFKDCNVIGNGTTYLGRPWRGYARVLFYNSTLTNIVVPQGWLDGDFIGTTMQDLVFAEDGCRGSGSDMSRRAWWETRLSKAEIRRLTTMSYIDEEGWIKNQAFNMLV
;
A
#
# COMPACT_ATOMS: atom_id res chain seq x y z
N MET A 1 -44.64 53.12 35.28
CA MET A 1 -43.86 54.28 34.79
C MET A 1 -42.95 53.76 33.69
N ALA A 2 -42.90 54.29 32.47
CA ALA A 2 -43.74 55.27 31.76
C ALA A 2 -43.57 54.94 30.23
N ILE A 3 -44.65 54.72 29.44
CA ILE A 3 -45.34 55.73 28.61
C ILE A 3 -44.37 56.31 27.56
N LEU A 4 -44.36 55.75 26.33
CA LEU A 4 -45.01 56.27 25.08
C LEU A 4 -44.13 57.35 24.39
N ASP A 5 -44.26 57.80 23.13
CA ASP A 5 -45.18 57.69 21.96
C ASP A 5 -44.28 57.58 20.68
N GLN A 6 -44.64 57.39 19.39
CA GLN A 6 -45.76 56.94 18.51
C GLN A 6 -45.08 56.58 17.14
N ILE A 7 -45.53 55.77 16.17
CA ILE A 7 -46.80 55.62 15.39
C ILE A 7 -47.16 56.81 14.49
N PHE A 8 -47.06 56.62 13.16
CA PHE A 8 -48.02 57.03 12.10
C PHE A 8 -47.48 56.48 10.75
N LEU A 9 -48.07 55.59 9.96
CA LEU A 9 -49.46 55.21 9.61
C LEU A 9 -49.99 55.95 8.36
N LEU A 10 -50.06 55.24 7.23
CA LEU A 10 -51.14 55.34 6.24
C LEU A 10 -51.19 54.10 5.32
N VAL A 11 -52.40 53.77 4.89
CA VAL A 11 -52.78 52.60 4.06
C VAL A 11 -53.69 53.11 2.95
N LEU A 12 -53.65 52.49 1.76
CA LEU A 12 -54.84 52.45 0.89
C LEU A 12 -54.84 51.20 -0.02
N VAL A 13 -56.00 50.92 -0.61
CA VAL A 13 -56.41 49.60 -1.12
C VAL A 13 -56.74 49.69 -2.61
N SER A 14 -56.42 48.64 -3.38
CA SER A 14 -57.26 48.19 -4.50
C SER A 14 -56.91 46.78 -4.99
N PHE A 15 -57.94 45.95 -5.18
CA PHE A 15 -57.90 44.78 -6.07
C PHE A 15 -58.20 45.25 -7.49
N SER A 16 -57.50 44.71 -8.50
CA SER A 16 -57.96 44.71 -9.89
C SER A 16 -57.23 43.61 -10.67
N CYS A 17 -57.98 42.86 -11.48
CA CYS A 17 -57.46 41.76 -12.29
C CYS A 17 -57.64 42.11 -13.76
N PHE A 18 -56.55 42.24 -14.54
CA PHE A 18 -56.60 42.03 -15.99
C PHE A 18 -55.23 41.80 -16.67
N ARG A 19 -55.22 40.78 -17.54
CA ARG A 19 -54.42 40.54 -18.77
C ARG A 19 -52.88 40.69 -18.79
N ARG A 20 -52.28 39.71 -19.50
CA ARG A 20 -50.91 39.66 -20.00
C ARG A 20 -50.39 40.97 -20.61
N SER A 21 -49.12 41.25 -20.37
CA SER A 21 -48.16 41.63 -21.42
C SER A 21 -46.96 40.66 -21.34
N GLU A 22 -46.27 40.44 -22.46
CA GLU A 22 -45.11 39.54 -22.53
C GLU A 22 -43.81 40.38 -22.50
N THR A 23 -42.93 40.10 -21.54
CA THR A 23 -41.58 40.69 -21.48
C THR A 23 -40.54 39.65 -21.06
N ALA A 24 -39.35 39.79 -21.65
CA ALA A 24 -38.21 38.87 -21.69
C ALA A 24 -37.83 38.06 -20.41
N ARG A 25 -37.16 36.93 -20.69
CA ARG A 25 -36.42 36.05 -19.75
C ARG A 25 -35.29 36.82 -19.01
N PRO A 26 -34.77 36.29 -17.88
CA PRO A 26 -33.72 35.26 -17.98
C PRO A 26 -34.14 33.85 -17.53
N GLU A 27 -33.50 32.84 -18.11
CA GLU A 27 -33.69 31.42 -17.74
C GLU A 27 -32.69 30.99 -16.67
N HIS A 28 -33.18 30.50 -15.53
CA HIS A 28 -32.36 29.78 -14.56
C HIS A 28 -32.12 28.34 -15.04
N TRP A 29 -31.11 28.15 -15.89
CA TRP A 29 -30.58 26.82 -16.17
C TRP A 29 -29.93 26.21 -14.91
N PHE A 30 -30.62 25.25 -14.31
CA PHE A 30 -29.98 24.25 -13.46
C PHE A 30 -29.21 23.26 -14.35
N SER A 31 -28.06 23.69 -14.89
CA SER A 31 -27.06 22.80 -15.46
C SER A 31 -26.34 22.07 -14.32
N GLY A 32 -27.04 21.09 -13.74
CA GLY A 32 -26.48 20.14 -12.77
C GLY A 32 -25.45 19.23 -13.45
N VAL A 33 -24.25 19.77 -13.72
CA VAL A 33 -23.11 19.01 -14.23
C VAL A 33 -22.61 18.13 -13.10
N THR A 34 -23.22 16.95 -12.95
CA THR A 34 -22.59 15.82 -12.28
C THR A 34 -21.32 15.52 -13.05
N ALA A 35 -20.18 15.94 -12.51
CA ALA A 35 -18.87 15.59 -13.04
C ALA A 35 -18.66 14.08 -12.88
N ALA A 36 -19.13 13.31 -13.87
CA ALA A 36 -18.72 11.93 -14.04
C ALA A 36 -17.21 11.96 -14.21
N ALA A 37 -16.48 11.44 -13.20
CA ALA A 37 -15.03 11.41 -13.21
C ALA A 37 -14.59 10.67 -14.48
N ALA A 38 -13.94 11.40 -15.40
CA ALA A 38 -13.53 10.87 -16.68
C ALA A 38 -12.67 9.63 -16.45
N VAL A 39 -13.19 8.47 -16.88
CA VAL A 39 -12.38 7.25 -16.94
C VAL A 39 -11.37 7.54 -18.04
N ALA A 40 -10.09 7.69 -17.65
CA ALA A 40 -9.05 7.94 -18.62
C ALA A 40 -9.01 6.79 -19.62
N GLU A 41 -8.86 7.11 -20.90
CA GLU A 41 -8.71 6.08 -21.93
C GLU A 41 -7.40 5.33 -21.68
N TYR A 42 -7.50 4.01 -21.51
CA TYR A 42 -6.37 3.12 -21.31
C TYR A 42 -6.45 1.96 -22.29
N GLN A 43 -5.31 1.57 -22.86
CA GLN A 43 -5.25 0.37 -23.69
C GLN A 43 -5.43 -0.86 -22.79
N MET A 44 -6.25 -1.83 -23.19
CA MET A 44 -6.37 -3.11 -22.48
C MET A 44 -5.65 -4.22 -23.24
N ILE A 45 -4.81 -4.95 -22.52
CA ILE A 45 -4.16 -6.19 -22.96
C ILE A 45 -4.68 -7.31 -22.07
N THR A 46 -5.20 -8.40 -22.64
CA THR A 46 -5.69 -9.56 -21.89
C THR A 46 -4.68 -10.69 -21.89
N VAL A 47 -4.37 -11.23 -20.71
CA VAL A 47 -3.54 -12.43 -20.53
C VAL A 47 -4.42 -13.62 -20.15
N ASP A 48 -4.30 -14.72 -20.89
CA ASP A 48 -5.04 -15.97 -20.67
C ASP A 48 -4.21 -17.20 -21.06
N GLN A 49 -3.96 -18.08 -20.08
CA GLN A 49 -3.20 -19.33 -20.26
C GLN A 49 -3.86 -20.32 -21.24
N SER A 50 -5.15 -20.16 -21.56
CA SER A 50 -5.87 -20.99 -22.55
C SER A 50 -5.67 -20.57 -24.01
N GLY A 51 -5.12 -19.36 -24.25
CA GLY A 51 -4.99 -18.78 -25.60
C GLY A 51 -6.13 -17.82 -25.99
N GLU A 52 -7.23 -17.77 -25.23
CA GLU A 52 -8.37 -16.87 -25.46
C GLU A 52 -8.10 -15.41 -24.98
N GLY A 53 -6.90 -14.89 -25.29
CA GLY A 53 -6.39 -13.59 -24.89
C GLY A 53 -5.38 -13.04 -25.90
N ASN A 54 -4.78 -11.88 -25.61
CA ASN A 54 -3.72 -11.32 -26.45
C ASN A 54 -2.38 -12.03 -26.23
N TYR A 55 -2.14 -12.52 -25.00
CA TYR A 55 -0.93 -13.22 -24.58
C TYR A 55 -1.28 -14.38 -23.64
N THR A 56 -0.42 -15.40 -23.58
CA THR A 56 -0.58 -16.55 -22.68
C THR A 56 0.20 -16.43 -21.37
N THR A 57 1.17 -15.51 -21.31
CA THR A 57 1.99 -15.22 -20.12
C THR A 57 1.94 -13.73 -19.77
N ILE A 58 2.20 -13.41 -18.51
CA ILE A 58 2.21 -12.02 -18.03
C ILE A 58 3.44 -11.28 -18.59
N GLN A 59 4.61 -11.94 -18.63
CA GLN A 59 5.83 -11.32 -19.12
C GLN A 59 5.72 -10.92 -20.60
N SER A 60 5.16 -11.78 -21.46
CA SER A 60 5.04 -11.44 -22.90
C SER A 60 4.11 -10.26 -23.17
N ALA A 61 3.11 -10.01 -22.31
CA ALA A 61 2.28 -8.82 -22.36
C ALA A 61 3.03 -7.54 -21.93
N ILE A 62 3.98 -7.64 -21.00
CA ILE A 62 4.86 -6.53 -20.59
C ILE A 62 5.95 -6.30 -21.65
N ASP A 63 6.50 -7.36 -22.23
CA ASP A 63 7.54 -7.28 -23.27
C ASP A 63 7.04 -6.53 -24.51
N ALA A 64 5.77 -6.73 -24.87
CA ALA A 64 5.11 -6.06 -25.99
C ALA A 64 4.83 -4.55 -25.79
N ILE A 65 4.87 -4.04 -24.56
CA ILE A 65 4.74 -2.60 -24.29
C ILE A 65 6.02 -1.88 -24.75
N PRO A 66 5.94 -0.78 -25.53
CA PRO A 66 7.12 -0.04 -25.97
C PRO A 66 7.94 0.54 -24.80
N SER A 67 9.25 0.64 -25.01
CA SER A 67 10.15 1.44 -24.18
C SER A 67 9.76 2.92 -24.24
N GLY A 68 9.84 3.63 -23.11
CA GLY A 68 9.41 5.03 -23.00
C GLY A 68 7.89 5.20 -23.07
N ASN A 69 7.13 4.26 -22.50
CA ASN A 69 5.67 4.35 -22.46
C ASN A 69 5.19 5.66 -21.77
N MET A 70 4.17 6.31 -22.34
CA MET A 70 3.58 7.55 -21.83
C MET A 70 2.04 7.48 -21.74
N GLN A 71 1.47 6.28 -21.77
CA GLN A 71 0.03 6.04 -21.74
C GLN A 71 -0.32 4.91 -20.77
N TRP A 72 -1.48 4.97 -20.13
CA TRP A 72 -1.89 3.92 -19.20
C TRP A 72 -2.28 2.64 -19.94
N ILE A 73 -1.63 1.53 -19.60
CA ILE A 73 -1.88 0.20 -20.21
C ILE A 73 -2.34 -0.78 -19.14
N CYS A 74 -3.59 -1.24 -19.25
CA CYS A 74 -4.19 -2.24 -18.37
C CYS A 74 -3.89 -3.65 -18.87
N ILE A 75 -2.94 -4.34 -18.22
CA ILE A 75 -2.72 -5.78 -18.39
C ILE A 75 -3.73 -6.52 -17.50
N TYR A 76 -4.84 -6.97 -18.08
CA TYR A 76 -5.84 -7.78 -17.39
C TYR A 76 -5.49 -9.26 -17.45
N VAL A 77 -5.13 -9.83 -16.29
CA VAL A 77 -4.72 -11.23 -16.13
C VAL A 77 -5.90 -12.06 -15.65
N LYS A 78 -6.38 -12.99 -16.49
CA LYS A 78 -7.47 -13.91 -16.14
C LYS A 78 -7.06 -14.85 -14.98
N THR A 79 -8.04 -15.45 -14.32
CA THR A 79 -7.83 -16.33 -13.17
C THR A 79 -7.06 -17.59 -13.55
N GLY A 80 -5.97 -17.87 -12.82
CA GLY A 80 -5.02 -18.93 -13.15
C GLY A 80 -3.79 -18.91 -12.23
N THR A 81 -2.84 -19.80 -12.49
CA THR A 81 -1.55 -19.89 -11.80
C THR A 81 -0.43 -19.79 -12.83
N TYR A 82 0.21 -18.62 -12.85
CA TYR A 82 1.24 -18.23 -13.80
C TYR A 82 2.59 -18.60 -13.20
N ASN A 83 3.16 -19.72 -13.66
CA ASN A 83 4.44 -20.24 -13.18
C ASN A 83 5.60 -19.60 -13.95
N GLU A 84 5.76 -18.29 -13.78
CA GLU A 84 6.72 -17.44 -14.47
C GLU A 84 7.31 -16.42 -13.50
N GLN A 85 8.51 -15.93 -13.80
CA GLN A 85 9.02 -14.71 -13.20
C GLN A 85 8.48 -13.50 -14.00
N VAL A 86 8.02 -12.46 -13.31
CA VAL A 86 7.47 -11.26 -13.94
C VAL A 86 8.32 -10.05 -13.57
N LYS A 87 8.81 -9.33 -14.57
CA LYS A 87 9.53 -8.06 -14.42
C LYS A 87 8.87 -6.97 -15.28
N ILE A 88 8.48 -5.88 -14.61
CA ILE A 88 8.24 -4.57 -15.23
C ILE A 88 9.57 -3.79 -15.17
N PRO A 89 10.29 -3.62 -16.30
CA PRO A 89 11.57 -2.90 -16.33
C PRO A 89 11.34 -1.39 -16.30
N TYR A 90 12.32 -0.63 -15.79
CA TYR A 90 12.22 0.81 -15.51
C TYR A 90 11.71 1.68 -16.67
N ASP A 91 11.93 1.27 -17.92
CA ASP A 91 11.56 2.01 -19.13
C ASP A 91 10.09 1.83 -19.55
N LYS A 92 9.28 1.10 -18.77
CA LYS A 92 7.86 0.83 -19.04
C LYS A 92 6.92 1.29 -17.91
N PRO A 93 6.84 2.60 -17.61
CA PRO A 93 5.95 3.14 -16.58
C PRO A 93 4.48 3.08 -17.01
N MET A 94 3.58 3.54 -16.12
CA MET A 94 2.13 3.65 -16.39
C MET A 94 1.44 2.31 -16.71
N ILE A 95 1.92 1.21 -16.13
CA ILE A 95 1.32 -0.13 -16.26
C ILE A 95 0.32 -0.38 -15.15
N TYR A 96 -0.86 -0.88 -15.51
CA TYR A 96 -1.87 -1.38 -14.58
C TYR A 96 -2.04 -2.90 -14.70
N LEU A 97 -1.39 -3.63 -13.79
CA LEU A 97 -1.45 -5.09 -13.72
C LEU A 97 -2.65 -5.54 -12.86
N LYS A 98 -3.70 -6.03 -13.52
CA LYS A 98 -5.01 -6.30 -12.90
C LYS A 98 -5.35 -7.80 -12.96
N GLY A 99 -5.28 -8.50 -11.85
CA GLY A 99 -5.74 -9.89 -11.75
C GLY A 99 -7.26 -10.02 -11.57
N GLY A 100 -7.81 -11.16 -11.98
CA GLY A 100 -9.20 -11.57 -11.75
C GLY A 100 -9.59 -11.84 -10.29
N GLY A 101 -8.69 -11.65 -9.32
CA GLY A 101 -8.96 -11.74 -7.88
C GLY A 101 -7.77 -12.24 -7.07
N LYS A 102 -7.48 -11.63 -5.90
CA LYS A 102 -6.35 -11.99 -5.02
C LYS A 102 -6.23 -13.49 -4.73
N ARG A 103 -7.36 -14.18 -4.62
CA ARG A 103 -7.46 -15.62 -4.31
C ARG A 103 -7.72 -16.49 -5.55
N LYS A 104 -7.57 -15.94 -6.76
CA LYS A 104 -7.90 -16.57 -8.06
C LYS A 104 -6.84 -16.36 -9.15
N THR A 105 -5.96 -15.37 -9.01
CA THR A 105 -4.85 -15.09 -9.93
C THR A 105 -3.56 -15.06 -9.12
N TYR A 106 -2.65 -15.98 -9.44
CA TYR A 106 -1.38 -16.18 -8.74
C TYR A 106 -0.21 -16.15 -9.72
N VAL A 107 0.86 -15.44 -9.38
CA VAL A 107 2.18 -15.56 -10.01
C VAL A 107 3.07 -16.34 -9.06
N VAL A 108 3.78 -17.34 -9.56
CA VAL A 108 4.56 -18.28 -8.75
C VAL A 108 5.93 -18.51 -9.39
N TRP A 109 6.99 -18.27 -8.61
CA TRP A 109 8.37 -18.55 -9.01
C TRP A 109 9.16 -19.16 -7.85
N SER A 110 10.23 -19.89 -8.12
CA SER A 110 10.97 -20.65 -7.10
C SER A 110 12.48 -20.42 -7.24
N SER A 111 12.99 -19.35 -6.63
CA SER A 111 14.43 -19.08 -6.57
C SER A 111 14.83 -18.23 -5.37
N HIS A 112 16.13 -18.24 -5.07
CA HIS A 112 16.75 -17.70 -3.85
C HIS A 112 18.23 -17.32 -4.05
N LYS A 113 18.77 -17.35 -5.27
CA LYS A 113 20.22 -17.21 -5.51
C LYS A 113 20.70 -15.76 -5.35
N SER A 114 19.83 -14.82 -5.71
CA SER A 114 20.07 -13.38 -5.62
C SER A 114 18.75 -12.69 -5.29
N ILE A 115 18.67 -12.06 -4.12
CA ILE A 115 17.48 -11.31 -3.69
C ILE A 115 17.11 -10.19 -4.66
N GLU A 116 18.07 -9.65 -5.42
CA GLU A 116 17.88 -8.56 -6.37
C GLU A 116 17.22 -8.99 -7.69
N THR A 117 17.57 -10.18 -8.19
CA THR A 117 17.23 -10.64 -9.54
C THR A 117 16.22 -11.79 -9.57
N ASP A 118 16.00 -12.48 -8.45
CA ASP A 118 15.26 -13.75 -8.42
C ASP A 118 13.82 -13.61 -7.89
N ALA A 119 13.38 -12.40 -7.54
CA ALA A 119 12.06 -12.15 -7.00
C ALA A 119 10.95 -12.57 -8.00
N THR A 120 9.87 -13.19 -7.51
CA THR A 120 8.74 -13.64 -8.36
C THR A 120 8.13 -12.50 -9.17
N PHE A 121 8.07 -11.31 -8.59
CA PHE A 121 7.68 -10.06 -9.25
C PHE A 121 8.73 -8.98 -9.00
N ILE A 122 9.12 -8.28 -10.06
CA ILE A 122 10.06 -7.15 -10.03
C ILE A 122 9.36 -5.95 -10.68
N SER A 123 9.32 -4.81 -10.00
CA SER A 123 8.75 -3.57 -10.53
C SER A 123 9.75 -2.42 -10.38
N GLU A 124 10.46 -2.13 -11.46
CA GLU A 124 11.46 -1.06 -11.54
C GLU A 124 10.92 0.23 -12.15
N ALA A 125 9.75 0.19 -12.79
CA ALA A 125 9.15 1.37 -13.42
C ALA A 125 8.30 2.19 -12.46
N ASP A 126 8.31 3.50 -12.69
CA ASP A 126 7.44 4.45 -12.00
C ASP A 126 5.97 4.30 -12.42
N GLU A 127 5.07 4.79 -11.58
CA GLU A 127 3.62 4.87 -11.85
C GLU A 127 3.00 3.50 -12.19
N VAL A 128 3.42 2.44 -11.49
CA VAL A 128 2.85 1.10 -11.63
C VAL A 128 1.69 0.89 -10.66
N VAL A 129 0.53 0.49 -11.18
CA VAL A 129 -0.63 0.09 -10.37
C VAL A 129 -0.84 -1.41 -10.47
N VAL A 130 -1.07 -2.07 -9.34
CA VAL A 130 -1.38 -3.50 -9.30
C VAL A 130 -2.67 -3.73 -8.50
N LYS A 131 -3.64 -4.47 -9.04
CA LYS A 131 -4.92 -4.79 -8.34
C LYS A 131 -5.24 -6.28 -8.43
N SER A 132 -5.68 -6.86 -7.31
CA SER A 132 -6.34 -8.18 -7.27
C SER A 132 -5.54 -9.37 -7.84
N ILE A 133 -4.23 -9.41 -7.59
CA ILE A 133 -3.33 -10.54 -7.92
C ILE A 133 -2.46 -10.90 -6.70
N SER A 134 -1.94 -12.13 -6.64
CA SER A 134 -0.99 -12.57 -5.60
C SER A 134 0.34 -13.03 -6.19
N PHE A 135 1.45 -12.65 -5.56
CA PHE A 135 2.81 -13.07 -5.88
C PHE A 135 3.33 -14.02 -4.80
N ILE A 136 3.94 -15.14 -5.21
CA ILE A 136 4.39 -16.21 -4.31
C ILE A 136 5.78 -16.70 -4.72
N ASN A 137 6.76 -16.55 -3.84
CA ASN A 137 8.02 -17.27 -3.99
C ASN A 137 7.90 -18.65 -3.33
N SER A 138 7.86 -19.71 -4.14
CA SER A 138 7.65 -21.08 -3.69
C SER A 138 8.94 -21.84 -3.36
N TYR A 139 10.09 -21.16 -3.24
CA TYR A 139 11.36 -21.81 -2.91
C TYR A 139 11.30 -22.55 -1.56
N ASN A 140 10.77 -21.91 -0.51
CA ASN A 140 10.56 -22.52 0.81
C ASN A 140 9.15 -22.29 1.39
N TYR A 141 8.22 -21.81 0.55
CA TYR A 141 6.81 -21.58 0.90
C TYR A 141 5.85 -22.43 0.03
N PRO A 142 4.78 -23.01 0.60
CA PRO A 142 4.47 -23.05 2.03
C PRO A 142 5.42 -23.99 2.78
N LEU A 143 5.61 -23.70 4.06
CA LEU A 143 6.49 -24.48 4.96
C LEU A 143 6.17 -25.97 4.89
N GLY A 144 7.18 -26.81 4.67
CA GLY A 144 7.05 -28.28 4.59
C GLY A 144 6.54 -28.81 3.24
N SER A 145 6.28 -27.97 2.24
CA SER A 145 5.92 -28.43 0.88
C SER A 145 7.09 -29.05 0.10
N ASN A 146 8.32 -28.76 0.51
CA ASN A 146 9.55 -29.28 -0.08
C ASN A 146 10.63 -29.45 1.01
N LYS A 147 11.85 -29.85 0.63
CA LYS A 147 12.99 -30.07 1.54
C LYS A 147 14.06 -28.96 1.49
N ASN A 148 13.73 -27.80 0.92
CA ASN A 148 14.69 -26.70 0.78
C ASN A 148 14.92 -26.01 2.14
N PRO A 149 16.13 -25.51 2.41
CA PRO A 149 16.39 -24.69 3.59
C PRO A 149 15.57 -23.39 3.58
N ILE A 150 15.36 -22.84 4.78
CA ILE A 150 14.87 -21.46 4.91
C ILE A 150 16.01 -20.53 4.50
N MET A 151 15.72 -19.69 3.52
CA MET A 151 16.62 -18.76 2.84
C MET A 151 15.80 -17.53 2.43
N PRO A 152 16.43 -16.36 2.22
CA PRO A 152 15.87 -15.24 1.48
C PRO A 152 15.15 -15.67 0.20
N ALA A 153 13.85 -15.37 0.10
CA ALA A 153 12.98 -15.86 -0.97
C ALA A 153 11.92 -14.80 -1.32
N VAL A 154 12.36 -13.76 -2.03
CA VAL A 154 11.56 -12.56 -2.34
C VAL A 154 10.40 -12.91 -3.26
N ALA A 155 9.17 -12.55 -2.86
CA ALA A 155 7.96 -12.71 -3.67
C ALA A 155 7.63 -11.45 -4.49
N ALA A 156 8.04 -10.26 -4.02
CA ALA A 156 8.02 -9.05 -4.82
C ALA A 156 9.16 -8.10 -4.43
N LYS A 157 9.84 -7.53 -5.42
CA LYS A 157 10.77 -6.39 -5.29
C LYS A 157 10.19 -5.18 -6.01
N ILE A 158 9.95 -4.07 -5.30
CA ILE A 158 9.38 -2.83 -5.84
C ILE A 158 10.37 -1.69 -5.64
N SER A 159 10.83 -1.06 -6.72
CA SER A 159 11.85 0.01 -6.70
C SER A 159 11.42 1.30 -7.44
N GLY A 160 10.36 1.25 -8.26
CA GLY A 160 9.88 2.39 -9.06
C GLY A 160 8.83 3.26 -8.35
N ASP A 161 8.98 4.58 -8.45
CA ASP A 161 8.23 5.57 -7.67
C ASP A 161 6.73 5.59 -7.99
N LYS A 162 5.90 6.11 -7.07
CA LYS A 162 4.44 6.23 -7.23
C LYS A 162 3.72 4.90 -7.51
N SER A 163 4.27 3.78 -7.03
CA SER A 163 3.66 2.46 -7.23
C SER A 163 2.55 2.16 -6.21
N ALA A 164 1.43 1.56 -6.64
CA ALA A 164 0.28 1.31 -5.76
C ALA A 164 -0.36 -0.08 -5.93
N PHE A 165 -0.54 -0.77 -4.80
CA PHE A 165 -0.97 -2.17 -4.71
C PHE A 165 -2.31 -2.27 -3.99
N TYR A 166 -3.35 -2.70 -4.68
CA TYR A 166 -4.72 -2.71 -4.20
C TYR A 166 -5.28 -4.13 -4.12
N ARG A 167 -5.57 -4.60 -2.89
CA ARG A 167 -6.04 -5.96 -2.65
C ARG A 167 -5.08 -7.01 -3.22
N CYS A 168 -3.77 -6.80 -3.15
CA CYS A 168 -2.74 -7.75 -3.62
C CYS A 168 -2.28 -8.72 -2.51
N GLY A 169 -1.69 -9.84 -2.90
CA GLY A 169 -1.11 -10.84 -2.00
C GLY A 169 0.40 -10.99 -2.21
N PHE A 170 1.15 -11.19 -1.14
CA PHE A 170 2.59 -11.42 -1.15
C PHE A 170 2.91 -12.53 -0.16
N MET A 171 3.52 -13.64 -0.60
CA MET A 171 3.72 -14.82 0.24
C MET A 171 5.10 -15.46 0.04
N GLY A 172 5.80 -15.66 1.15
CA GLY A 172 7.10 -16.33 1.23
C GLY A 172 7.37 -16.75 2.68
N VAL A 173 8.64 -16.85 3.07
CA VAL A 173 9.05 -17.09 4.46
C VAL A 173 10.00 -16.01 4.96
N GLN A 174 11.14 -15.85 4.31
CA GLN A 174 12.11 -14.80 4.59
C GLN A 174 12.14 -13.78 3.44
N ASP A 175 12.25 -12.50 3.77
CA ASP A 175 12.43 -11.37 2.84
C ASP A 175 11.31 -11.26 1.78
N THR A 176 10.07 -11.57 2.17
CA THR A 176 8.94 -11.78 1.22
C THR A 176 8.61 -10.58 0.35
N LEU A 177 8.59 -9.37 0.91
CA LEU A 177 8.36 -8.12 0.20
C LEU A 177 9.57 -7.21 0.39
N TRP A 178 10.36 -7.05 -0.67
CA TRP A 178 11.38 -6.02 -0.77
C TRP A 178 10.72 -4.74 -1.30
N ASP A 179 10.40 -3.85 -0.37
CA ASP A 179 9.87 -2.51 -0.61
C ASP A 179 11.07 -1.53 -0.70
N ASP A 180 11.74 -1.56 -1.86
CA ASP A 180 13.14 -1.17 -2.04
C ASP A 180 13.39 0.34 -1.95
N ALA A 181 12.77 1.09 -2.87
CA ALA A 181 12.92 2.52 -3.05
C ALA A 181 11.65 3.09 -3.72
N GLY A 182 11.49 4.41 -3.74
CA GLY A 182 10.29 5.07 -4.25
C GLY A 182 9.18 5.24 -3.20
N ARG A 183 8.04 5.83 -3.61
CA ARG A 183 6.89 6.13 -2.74
C ARG A 183 5.72 5.21 -3.03
N HIS A 184 5.32 4.38 -2.07
CA HIS A 184 4.38 3.28 -2.32
C HIS A 184 3.10 3.32 -1.47
N TYR A 185 2.01 2.80 -2.06
CA TYR A 185 0.73 2.66 -1.37
C TYR A 185 0.19 1.22 -1.45
N PHE A 186 0.15 0.52 -0.32
CA PHE A 186 -0.42 -0.82 -0.22
C PHE A 186 -1.76 -0.75 0.50
N LYS A 187 -2.88 -1.01 -0.18
CA LYS A 187 -4.24 -0.91 0.38
C LYS A 187 -4.98 -2.26 0.36
N LEU A 188 -5.45 -2.74 1.50
CA LEU A 188 -6.16 -4.03 1.66
C LEU A 188 -5.34 -5.26 1.20
N CYS A 189 -4.01 -5.13 1.19
CA CYS A 189 -3.09 -6.22 0.81
C CYS A 189 -2.97 -7.27 1.93
N SER A 190 -2.40 -8.43 1.58
CA SER A 190 -2.05 -9.47 2.55
C SER A 190 -0.61 -9.89 2.32
N ILE A 191 0.25 -9.62 3.31
CA ILE A 191 1.68 -9.96 3.27
C ILE A 191 1.92 -11.09 4.28
N ARG A 192 2.71 -12.10 3.92
CA ARG A 192 2.95 -13.29 4.74
C ARG A 192 4.42 -13.72 4.70
N GLY A 193 5.02 -13.82 5.88
CA GLY A 193 6.35 -14.41 6.10
C GLY A 193 6.63 -14.57 7.59
N ALA A 194 7.91 -14.73 7.95
CA ALA A 194 8.38 -14.98 9.30
C ALA A 194 9.65 -14.18 9.67
N VAL A 195 10.59 -13.98 8.75
CA VAL A 195 11.84 -13.23 8.98
C VAL A 195 11.90 -12.06 8.00
N ASP A 196 12.11 -10.85 8.53
CA ASP A 196 12.30 -9.59 7.80
C ASP A 196 11.32 -9.39 6.63
N PHE A 197 10.08 -9.88 6.77
CA PHE A 197 9.26 -10.20 5.59
C PHE A 197 8.65 -8.98 4.88
N ILE A 198 8.82 -7.78 5.45
CA ILE A 198 8.70 -6.48 4.78
C ILE A 198 10.00 -5.71 5.02
N MET A 199 10.81 -5.54 3.99
CA MET A 199 12.18 -5.02 4.10
C MET A 199 12.49 -4.00 3.00
N GLY A 200 13.44 -3.09 3.24
CA GLY A 200 13.85 -2.08 2.24
C GLY A 200 13.73 -0.63 2.72
N SER A 201 13.88 0.31 1.79
CA SER A 201 14.02 1.75 2.05
C SER A 201 12.97 2.64 1.37
N ALA A 202 11.86 2.06 0.90
CA ALA A 202 10.76 2.83 0.31
C ALA A 202 10.00 3.70 1.33
N GLN A 203 9.29 4.70 0.80
CA GLN A 203 8.46 5.66 1.54
C GLN A 203 7.00 5.25 1.43
N SER A 204 6.50 4.48 2.41
CA SER A 204 5.34 3.61 2.15
C SER A 204 4.24 3.68 3.20
N ILE A 205 2.99 3.78 2.74
CA ILE A 205 1.81 3.55 3.59
C ILE A 205 1.21 2.18 3.26
N TYR A 206 1.14 1.32 4.28
CA TYR A 206 0.35 0.10 4.29
C TYR A 206 -0.98 0.40 5.00
N GLU A 207 -2.07 0.58 4.25
CA GLU A 207 -3.40 0.87 4.80
C GLU A 207 -4.32 -0.37 4.79
N ARG A 208 -4.82 -0.74 5.97
CA ARG A 208 -5.79 -1.85 6.16
C ARG A 208 -5.28 -3.19 5.63
N CYS A 209 -3.97 -3.37 5.65
CA CYS A 209 -3.31 -4.61 5.26
C CYS A 209 -3.40 -5.67 6.38
N THR A 210 -3.31 -6.94 5.98
CA THR A 210 -3.15 -8.06 6.90
C THR A 210 -1.71 -8.54 6.86
N LEU A 211 -1.01 -8.46 7.98
CA LEU A 211 0.34 -8.98 8.14
C LEU A 211 0.21 -10.36 8.80
N SER A 212 0.46 -11.41 8.03
CA SER A 212 0.19 -12.82 8.35
C SER A 212 1.48 -13.53 8.73
N VAL A 213 1.89 -13.42 9.99
CA VAL A 213 3.08 -14.05 10.55
C VAL A 213 2.96 -15.58 10.51
N ILE A 214 3.99 -16.28 10.03
CA ILE A 214 4.09 -17.75 10.01
C ILE A 214 5.32 -18.25 10.78
N ALA A 215 5.66 -17.59 11.88
CA ALA A 215 6.89 -17.81 12.66
C ALA A 215 6.85 -19.03 13.59
N GLY A 216 5.77 -19.82 13.61
CA GLY A 216 5.63 -20.97 14.53
C GLY A 216 6.75 -22.02 14.44
N PHE A 217 7.45 -22.12 13.31
CA PHE A 217 8.58 -23.04 13.11
C PHE A 217 9.92 -22.51 13.67
N LEU A 218 10.02 -21.21 14.00
CA LEU A 218 11.23 -20.59 14.57
C LEU A 218 11.34 -20.80 16.09
N SER A 219 10.29 -21.31 16.74
CA SER A 219 10.21 -21.45 18.20
C SER A 219 11.45 -22.17 18.79
N PRO A 220 12.13 -21.59 19.80
CA PRO A 220 11.69 -20.46 20.64
C PRO A 220 12.04 -19.05 20.11
N GLN A 221 12.75 -18.92 18.99
CA GLN A 221 13.11 -17.61 18.42
C GLN A 221 11.86 -16.91 17.82
N PRO A 222 11.65 -15.60 18.10
CA PRO A 222 10.64 -14.82 17.41
C PRO A 222 11.05 -14.51 15.96
N GLY A 223 10.04 -14.32 15.09
CA GLY A 223 10.20 -13.71 13.78
C GLY A 223 10.33 -12.18 13.81
N PHE A 224 10.36 -11.57 12.63
CA PHE A 224 10.40 -10.12 12.43
C PHE A 224 9.43 -9.72 11.31
N ILE A 225 8.58 -8.72 11.56
CA ILE A 225 7.70 -8.18 10.50
C ILE A 225 8.47 -7.24 9.57
N THR A 226 9.25 -6.29 10.12
CA THR A 226 9.96 -5.29 9.29
C THR A 226 11.48 -5.23 9.49
N ALA A 227 12.21 -5.03 8.39
CA ALA A 227 13.63 -4.65 8.38
C ALA A 227 13.86 -3.43 7.46
N GLN A 228 13.71 -2.23 8.02
CA GLN A 228 13.71 -0.97 7.23
C GLN A 228 15.14 -0.40 7.15
N SER A 229 15.55 0.12 5.98
CA SER A 229 16.92 0.53 5.64
C SER A 229 17.15 2.02 5.31
N ARG A 230 16.38 2.94 5.89
CA ARG A 230 16.69 4.38 5.88
C ARG A 230 18.08 4.66 6.47
N ASP A 231 18.95 5.31 5.70
CA ASP A 231 20.39 5.44 5.99
C ASP A 231 20.83 6.90 6.27
N ALA A 232 19.96 7.91 6.10
CA ALA A 232 20.21 9.28 6.54
C ALA A 232 19.06 9.93 7.33
N ALA A 233 19.41 10.87 8.21
CA ALA A 233 18.49 11.58 9.10
C ALA A 233 17.40 12.37 8.35
N ASN A 234 17.77 12.97 7.21
CA ASN A 234 16.93 13.83 6.37
C ASN A 234 16.10 13.05 5.33
N ASP A 235 16.34 11.75 5.15
CA ASP A 235 15.57 10.95 4.19
C ASP A 235 14.07 10.95 4.54
N PRO A 236 13.17 11.13 3.57
CA PRO A 236 11.73 11.18 3.80
C PRO A 236 11.07 9.78 3.94
N ASN A 237 11.79 8.71 3.62
CA ASN A 237 11.31 7.33 3.52
C ASN A 237 11.01 6.60 4.85
N GLY A 238 10.51 5.36 4.73
CA GLY A 238 10.14 4.47 5.83
C GLY A 238 8.66 4.09 5.86
N PHE A 239 8.36 3.07 6.66
CA PHE A 239 7.12 2.31 6.58
C PHE A 239 6.08 2.75 7.63
N VAL A 240 4.85 3.00 7.19
CA VAL A 240 3.71 3.38 8.03
C VAL A 240 2.58 2.36 7.87
N PHE A 241 2.33 1.57 8.92
CA PHE A 241 1.27 0.56 8.98
C PHE A 241 0.03 1.16 9.63
N LYS A 242 -0.97 1.50 8.83
CA LYS A 242 -2.17 2.25 9.21
C LYS A 242 -3.42 1.38 9.15
N ASP A 243 -4.17 1.32 10.26
CA ASP A 243 -5.38 0.48 10.40
C ASP A 243 -5.13 -1.02 10.06
N CYS A 244 -3.89 -1.51 10.22
CA CYS A 244 -3.47 -2.85 9.83
C CYS A 244 -3.83 -3.91 10.89
N ASN A 245 -3.79 -5.18 10.50
CA ASN A 245 -3.97 -6.31 11.42
C ASN A 245 -2.75 -7.24 11.37
N VAL A 246 -2.06 -7.36 12.52
CA VAL A 246 -0.97 -8.32 12.75
C VAL A 246 -1.56 -9.57 13.38
N ILE A 247 -1.54 -10.68 12.63
CA ILE A 247 -2.10 -11.98 12.99
C ILE A 247 -1.15 -13.10 12.55
N GLY A 248 -1.28 -14.31 13.10
CA GLY A 248 -0.40 -15.41 12.69
C GLY A 248 -0.19 -16.49 13.73
N ASN A 249 0.92 -17.21 13.62
CA ASN A 249 1.42 -18.17 14.61
C ASN A 249 2.90 -17.94 14.95
N GLY A 250 3.36 -18.58 16.03
CA GLY A 250 4.66 -18.28 16.64
C GLY A 250 4.66 -16.94 17.38
N THR A 251 5.86 -16.41 17.60
CA THR A 251 6.09 -15.07 18.16
C THR A 251 6.81 -14.20 17.13
N THR A 252 6.71 -12.88 17.25
CA THR A 252 7.38 -11.92 16.37
C THR A 252 7.74 -10.64 17.11
N TYR A 253 8.81 -9.99 16.68
CA TYR A 253 8.98 -8.55 16.81
C TYR A 253 8.20 -7.85 15.69
N LEU A 254 7.72 -6.63 15.94
CA LEU A 254 7.23 -5.70 14.93
C LEU A 254 8.34 -5.33 13.94
N GLY A 255 9.60 -5.37 14.35
CA GLY A 255 10.73 -5.20 13.45
C GLY A 255 12.09 -5.03 14.14
N ARG A 256 13.10 -4.83 13.29
CA ARG A 256 14.48 -4.47 13.63
C ARG A 256 15.04 -3.46 12.63
N PRO A 257 16.03 -2.63 13.00
CA PRO A 257 16.70 -1.74 12.05
C PRO A 257 17.60 -2.52 11.10
N TRP A 258 17.54 -2.22 9.79
CA TRP A 258 18.55 -2.69 8.83
C TRP A 258 19.64 -1.62 8.56
N ARG A 259 19.35 -0.35 8.86
CA ARG A 259 20.27 0.80 8.71
C ARG A 259 20.14 1.82 9.84
N GLY A 260 21.12 2.72 9.93
CA GLY A 260 21.35 3.61 11.07
C GLY A 260 20.19 4.53 11.44
N TYR A 261 19.33 4.90 10.48
CA TYR A 261 18.22 5.84 10.65
C TYR A 261 16.84 5.22 10.44
N ALA A 262 16.75 3.88 10.48
CA ALA A 262 15.54 3.13 10.15
C ALA A 262 14.28 3.68 10.86
N ARG A 263 13.18 3.76 10.10
CA ARG A 263 11.90 4.37 10.51
C ARG A 263 10.70 3.45 10.22
N VAL A 264 9.96 3.09 11.26
CA VAL A 264 8.75 2.26 11.23
C VAL A 264 7.71 2.81 12.21
N LEU A 265 6.47 3.00 11.75
CA LEU A 265 5.32 3.40 12.57
C LEU A 265 4.17 2.41 12.41
N PHE A 266 3.68 1.82 13.50
CA PHE A 266 2.35 1.19 13.54
C PHE A 266 1.34 2.17 14.13
N TYR A 267 0.31 2.50 13.36
CA TYR A 267 -0.72 3.47 13.72
C TYR A 267 -2.11 2.84 13.67
N ASN A 268 -2.88 2.98 14.76
CA ASN A 268 -4.25 2.50 14.91
C ASN A 268 -4.44 1.01 14.50
N SER A 269 -3.40 0.20 14.64
CA SER A 269 -3.37 -1.18 14.13
C SER A 269 -3.70 -2.20 15.23
N THR A 270 -4.28 -3.34 14.84
CA THR A 270 -4.59 -4.44 15.75
C THR A 270 -3.42 -5.42 15.83
N LEU A 271 -2.87 -5.63 17.02
CA LEU A 271 -1.79 -6.56 17.33
C LEU A 271 -2.31 -7.71 18.19
N THR A 272 -2.19 -8.95 17.71
CA THR A 272 -2.45 -10.13 18.55
C THR A 272 -1.24 -10.48 19.42
N ASN A 273 -1.44 -11.34 20.41
CA ASN A 273 -0.46 -11.85 21.37
C ASN A 273 0.73 -12.64 20.77
N ILE A 274 0.91 -12.62 19.45
CA ILE A 274 2.13 -13.09 18.79
C ILE A 274 3.24 -12.03 18.87
N VAL A 275 2.89 -10.75 19.03
CA VAL A 275 3.87 -9.68 19.23
C VAL A 275 4.48 -9.83 20.62
N VAL A 276 5.81 -9.96 20.69
CA VAL A 276 6.52 -10.11 21.98
C VAL A 276 6.48 -8.80 22.79
N PRO A 277 6.52 -8.83 24.14
CA PRO A 277 6.36 -7.63 24.97
C PRO A 277 7.36 -6.50 24.66
N GLN A 278 8.57 -6.86 24.22
CA GLN A 278 9.61 -5.92 23.77
C GLN A 278 9.19 -5.10 22.53
N GLY A 279 8.28 -5.62 21.69
CA GLY A 279 7.84 -5.03 20.43
C GLY A 279 8.92 -5.05 19.35
N TRP A 280 10.10 -4.51 19.66
CA TRP A 280 11.20 -4.27 18.74
C TRP A 280 12.47 -4.97 19.22
N LEU A 281 13.38 -5.27 18.29
CA LEU A 281 14.74 -5.69 18.59
C LEU A 281 15.72 -4.74 17.90
N ASP A 282 16.78 -4.37 18.62
CA ASP A 282 17.92 -3.64 18.08
C ASP A 282 18.72 -4.49 17.09
N GLY A 283 18.94 -5.76 17.46
CA GLY A 283 19.71 -6.71 16.65
C GLY A 283 21.18 -6.30 16.60
N ASP A 284 21.88 -6.71 15.54
CA ASP A 284 23.29 -6.38 15.31
C ASP A 284 23.45 -4.93 14.78
N PHE A 285 22.84 -3.94 15.44
CA PHE A 285 22.73 -2.56 14.96
C PHE A 285 24.10 -1.91 14.69
N ILE A 286 24.39 -1.67 13.41
CA ILE A 286 25.56 -0.91 12.95
C ILE A 286 25.14 0.52 12.62
N GLY A 287 25.05 1.36 13.65
CA GLY A 287 24.74 2.79 13.52
C GLY A 287 25.37 3.62 14.63
N THR A 288 25.25 4.96 14.53
CA THR A 288 25.88 5.90 15.46
C THR A 288 25.25 5.87 16.85
N THR A 289 23.92 5.97 16.94
CA THR A 289 23.18 5.95 18.20
C THR A 289 21.81 5.30 18.01
N MET A 290 21.20 4.78 19.07
CA MET A 290 19.80 4.30 19.02
C MET A 290 18.79 5.45 18.87
N GLN A 291 19.21 6.68 19.15
CA GLN A 291 18.41 7.90 19.04
C GLN A 291 18.19 8.34 17.58
N ASP A 292 18.97 7.79 16.63
CA ASP A 292 18.83 8.02 15.19
C ASP A 292 17.66 7.22 14.58
N LEU A 293 17.16 6.20 15.30
CA LEU A 293 16.05 5.34 14.93
C LEU A 293 14.68 5.96 15.23
N VAL A 294 13.68 5.63 14.40
CA VAL A 294 12.28 6.06 14.58
C VAL A 294 11.35 4.84 14.56
N PHE A 295 11.26 4.12 15.67
CA PHE A 295 10.46 2.89 15.83
C PHE A 295 9.33 3.20 16.81
N ALA A 296 8.08 3.19 16.36
CA ALA A 296 6.96 3.74 17.13
C ALA A 296 5.63 2.99 16.95
N GLU A 297 4.81 3.04 18.00
CA GLU A 297 3.38 2.72 17.96
C GLU A 297 2.55 3.93 18.42
N ASP A 298 1.39 4.17 17.79
CA ASP A 298 0.35 5.05 18.32
C ASP A 298 -1.06 4.51 18.05
N GLY A 299 -1.94 4.56 19.06
CA GLY A 299 -3.32 4.10 18.97
C GLY A 299 -3.53 2.61 18.69
N CYS A 300 -2.47 1.78 18.73
CA CYS A 300 -2.55 0.33 18.53
C CYS A 300 -3.38 -0.38 19.62
N ARG A 301 -3.94 -1.55 19.27
CA ARG A 301 -4.95 -2.25 20.07
C ARG A 301 -4.75 -3.77 20.02
N GLY A 302 -5.31 -4.50 21.00
CA GLY A 302 -5.32 -5.96 21.03
C GLY A 302 -4.32 -6.55 22.02
N SER A 303 -4.23 -7.88 22.07
CA SER A 303 -3.46 -8.60 23.09
C SER A 303 -1.94 -8.53 22.92
N GLY A 304 -1.43 -7.96 21.82
CA GLY A 304 -0.01 -7.65 21.61
C GLY A 304 0.37 -6.17 21.80
N SER A 305 -0.60 -5.28 22.03
CA SER A 305 -0.37 -3.83 22.11
C SER A 305 -0.15 -3.30 23.54
N ASP A 306 0.23 -4.15 24.50
CA ASP A 306 0.74 -3.67 25.78
C ASP A 306 2.15 -3.12 25.60
N MET A 307 2.32 -1.81 25.80
CA MET A 307 3.59 -1.11 25.66
C MET A 307 4.44 -1.13 26.95
N SER A 308 3.95 -1.70 28.07
CA SER A 308 4.60 -1.64 29.39
C SER A 308 6.02 -2.21 29.47
N ARG A 309 6.40 -3.04 28.48
CA ARG A 309 7.68 -3.75 28.40
C ARG A 309 8.42 -3.56 27.07
N ARG A 310 8.07 -2.53 26.30
CA ARG A 310 8.72 -2.21 25.02
C ARG A 310 10.21 -1.92 25.16
N ALA A 311 10.94 -2.07 24.07
CA ALA A 311 12.35 -1.70 23.97
C ALA A 311 12.54 -0.25 24.47
N TRP A 312 13.55 -0.03 25.32
CA TRP A 312 13.76 1.25 26.01
C TRP A 312 14.04 2.44 25.08
N TRP A 313 14.44 2.15 23.83
CA TRP A 313 14.72 3.11 22.77
C TRP A 313 13.51 3.38 21.83
N GLU A 314 12.33 2.80 22.11
CA GLU A 314 11.11 3.06 21.33
C GLU A 314 10.75 4.56 21.29
N THR A 315 10.53 5.05 20.08
CA THR A 315 10.43 6.48 19.76
C THR A 315 9.03 7.03 20.05
N ARG A 316 8.93 7.98 20.98
CA ARG A 316 7.67 8.68 21.28
C ARG A 316 7.48 9.89 20.37
N LEU A 317 6.90 9.65 19.19
CA LEU A 317 6.56 10.70 18.22
C LEU A 317 5.57 11.73 18.77
N SER A 318 5.71 12.99 18.36
CA SER A 318 4.72 14.02 18.65
C SER A 318 3.44 13.85 17.83
N LYS A 319 2.33 14.43 18.31
CA LYS A 319 1.07 14.50 17.56
C LYS A 319 1.20 15.20 16.19
N ALA A 320 2.25 16.00 15.96
CA ALA A 320 2.50 16.62 14.67
C ALA A 320 3.14 15.64 13.69
N GLU A 321 4.13 14.87 14.14
CA GLU A 321 4.80 13.84 13.33
C GLU A 321 3.88 12.67 13.01
N ILE A 322 3.08 12.21 13.98
CA ILE A 322 2.06 11.17 13.78
C ILE A 322 1.08 11.61 12.69
N ARG A 323 0.61 12.87 12.70
CA ARG A 323 -0.22 13.40 11.60
C ARG A 323 0.56 13.38 10.29
N ARG A 324 1.77 13.96 10.24
CA ARG A 324 2.59 14.06 9.02
C ARG A 324 2.82 12.70 8.34
N LEU A 325 3.11 11.65 9.12
CA LEU A 325 3.37 10.30 8.63
C LEU A 325 2.09 9.53 8.23
N THR A 326 0.94 9.86 8.82
CA THR A 326 -0.32 9.12 8.60
C THR A 326 -1.31 9.80 7.65
N THR A 327 -1.06 11.05 7.25
CA THR A 327 -1.73 11.72 6.12
C THR A 327 -1.22 11.22 4.78
N MET A 328 -2.07 11.21 3.75
CA MET A 328 -1.69 10.68 2.43
C MET A 328 -0.53 11.47 1.77
N SER A 329 -0.42 12.76 2.09
CA SER A 329 0.73 13.62 1.72
C SER A 329 2.08 13.18 2.30
N TYR A 330 2.13 12.12 3.12
CA TYR A 330 3.41 11.44 3.42
C TYR A 330 4.00 10.76 2.17
N ILE A 331 3.17 10.30 1.23
CA ILE A 331 3.60 9.64 -0.02
C ILE A 331 3.11 10.34 -1.28
N ASP A 332 2.05 11.15 -1.16
CA ASP A 332 1.23 11.70 -2.24
C ASP A 332 0.98 13.21 -2.01
N GLU A 333 2.03 14.02 -2.13
CA GLU A 333 1.92 15.49 -2.02
C GLU A 333 1.42 16.10 -3.34
N GLU A 334 1.81 15.49 -4.47
CA GLU A 334 1.42 15.91 -5.83
C GLU A 334 0.05 15.38 -6.29
N GLY A 335 -0.57 14.47 -5.53
CA GLY A 335 -1.87 13.87 -5.87
C GLY A 335 -1.82 12.75 -6.92
N TRP A 336 -0.65 12.13 -7.16
CA TRP A 336 -0.48 11.00 -8.08
C TRP A 336 -1.45 9.85 -7.80
N ILE A 337 -1.83 9.57 -6.55
CA ILE A 337 -2.81 8.51 -6.23
C ILE A 337 -4.19 8.83 -6.81
N LYS A 338 -4.59 10.11 -6.85
CA LYS A 338 -5.85 10.56 -7.45
C LYS A 338 -5.77 10.66 -8.98
N ASN A 339 -4.57 10.85 -9.52
CA ASN A 339 -4.31 10.99 -10.95
C ASN A 339 -4.06 9.64 -11.66
N GLN A 340 -4.07 8.52 -10.92
CA GLN A 340 -4.15 7.18 -11.50
C GLN A 340 -5.37 7.07 -12.42
N ALA A 341 -5.20 6.53 -13.62
CA ALA A 341 -6.23 6.47 -14.68
C ALA A 341 -7.53 5.69 -14.34
N PHE A 342 -7.62 5.13 -13.14
CA PHE A 342 -8.64 4.17 -12.74
C PHE A 342 -9.40 4.69 -11.52
N ASN A 343 -10.73 4.67 -11.57
CA ASN A 343 -11.56 4.88 -10.38
C ASN A 343 -11.40 3.69 -9.41
N MET A 344 -10.33 3.71 -8.60
CA MET A 344 -9.95 2.60 -7.71
C MET A 344 -10.87 2.42 -6.50
N LEU A 345 -11.83 3.33 -6.31
CA LEU A 345 -12.79 3.37 -5.20
C LEU A 345 -14.09 2.59 -5.47
N VAL A 346 -14.12 1.79 -6.54
CA VAL A 346 -15.12 0.71 -6.78
C VAL A 346 -14.44 -0.66 -6.65
#